data_AF-A0A9D4SWN8-F1
#
_entry.id   AF-A0A9D4SWN8-F1
#
_cell.length_a   1.000
_cell.length_b   1.000
_cell.length_c   1.000
_cell.angle_alpha   90.00
_cell.angle_beta   90.00
_cell.angle_gamma   90.00
#
_symmetry.space_group_name_H-M   'P 1'
#
loop_
_entity.id
_entity.type
_entity.pdbx_description
1 polymer ?
#
loop_
_entity_poly.entity_id
_entity_poly.type
_entity_poly.pdbx_seq_one_letter_code
_entity_poly.pdbx_strand_id
1 'polypeptide(L)'
;MNVARAIQVMSPDVTATLEHLRDQAGHTSSASFAAAGQTIIFMQNMYRWFVLHDTSNTTQHIHKKWPDTRHFDDTEDARLEWLEVTLPMYLDELKNSCGNRREFLTKGTYEALLLTTYSTVACIKYLLTEEKFLFVLTRKFNSDPIDQDRGGLLYPSDQLLFALDVLRAFADRALKDNPTLQKPLSTLVKRAVPALCASNLLKCKEGDDFHRASLMELISVRFLRPLLVNYAFNVSDKNDAFKYFAKKPLSRKHMKL
;
A
#
# COMPACT_ATOMS: atom_id res chain seq x y z
N MET A 1 -8.55 -3.64 -11.89
CA MET A 1 -7.53 -4.59 -12.41
C MET A 1 -6.79 -5.17 -11.21
N ASN A 2 -6.64 -6.50 -11.10
CA ASN A 2 -6.04 -7.13 -9.91
C ASN A 2 -4.59 -7.55 -10.20
N VAL A 3 -3.65 -6.68 -9.86
CA VAL A 3 -2.20 -6.89 -10.05
C VAL A 3 -1.71 -8.09 -9.21
N ALA A 4 -2.25 -8.28 -8.00
CA ALA A 4 -1.87 -9.40 -7.14
C ALA A 4 -2.14 -10.76 -7.80
N ARG A 5 -3.24 -10.89 -8.54
CA ARG A 5 -3.57 -12.12 -9.28
C ARG A 5 -2.57 -12.40 -10.40
N ALA A 6 -2.12 -11.38 -11.12
CA ALA A 6 -1.11 -11.54 -12.18
C ALA A 6 0.23 -12.02 -11.61
N ILE A 7 0.67 -11.44 -10.48
CA ILE A 7 1.89 -11.84 -9.77
C ILE A 7 1.77 -13.29 -9.28
N GLN A 8 0.63 -13.69 -8.71
CA GLN A 8 0.39 -15.04 -8.22
C GLN A 8 0.46 -16.08 -9.34
N VAL A 9 -0.12 -15.78 -10.51
CA VAL A 9 -0.06 -16.69 -11.67
C VAL A 9 1.37 -16.95 -12.09
N MET A 10 2.23 -15.93 -12.12
CA MET A 10 3.63 -16.07 -12.54
C MET A 10 4.59 -16.46 -11.41
N SER A 11 4.09 -16.80 -10.23
CA SER A 11 4.91 -17.00 -9.04
C SER A 11 5.83 -18.23 -9.12
N PRO A 12 6.94 -18.26 -8.34
CA PRO A 12 7.84 -19.41 -8.24
C PRO A 12 7.14 -20.71 -7.88
N ASP A 13 6.11 -20.66 -7.02
CA ASP A 13 5.36 -21.85 -6.62
C ASP A 13 4.59 -22.46 -7.81
N VAL A 14 4.01 -21.60 -8.65
CA VAL A 14 3.30 -22.05 -9.86
C VAL A 14 4.29 -22.59 -10.89
N THR A 15 5.40 -21.89 -11.14
CA THR A 15 6.39 -22.35 -12.12
C THR A 15 7.06 -23.65 -11.68
N ALA A 16 7.41 -23.82 -10.40
CA ALA A 16 7.94 -25.06 -9.85
C ALA A 16 6.92 -26.22 -9.96
N THR A 17 5.64 -25.94 -9.74
CA THR A 17 4.57 -26.93 -9.93
C THR A 17 4.47 -27.35 -11.39
N LEU A 18 4.52 -26.39 -12.33
CA LEU A 18 4.48 -26.69 -13.77
C LEU A 18 5.72 -27.45 -14.23
N GLU A 19 6.90 -27.15 -13.68
CA GLU A 19 8.13 -27.92 -13.92
C GLU A 19 7.97 -29.37 -13.46
N HIS A 20 7.48 -29.58 -12.24
CA HIS A 20 7.21 -30.93 -11.76
C HIS A 20 6.20 -31.67 -12.64
N LEU A 21 5.12 -31.02 -13.05
CA LEU A 21 4.11 -31.62 -13.94
C LEU A 21 4.68 -31.95 -15.33
N ARG A 22 5.57 -31.11 -15.87
CA ARG A 22 6.30 -31.39 -17.11
C ARG A 22 7.18 -32.61 -16.96
N ASP A 23 7.96 -32.69 -15.88
CA ASP A 23 8.90 -33.78 -15.64
C ASP A 23 8.20 -35.13 -15.39
N GLN A 24 6.93 -35.09 -14.97
CA GLN A 24 6.08 -36.27 -14.76
C GLN A 24 5.09 -36.54 -15.92
N ALA A 25 5.20 -35.81 -17.04
CA ALA A 25 4.26 -35.89 -18.15
C ALA A 25 4.19 -37.30 -18.74
N GLY A 26 2.98 -37.88 -18.77
CA GLY A 26 2.75 -39.24 -19.26
C GLY A 26 3.02 -40.34 -18.22
N HIS A 27 3.47 -39.97 -17.01
CA HIS A 27 3.62 -40.88 -15.88
C HIS A 27 2.50 -40.67 -14.86
N THR A 28 2.61 -39.60 -14.07
CA THR A 28 1.64 -39.23 -13.03
C THR A 28 0.87 -37.96 -13.34
N SER A 29 1.24 -37.26 -14.43
CA SER A 29 0.53 -36.09 -14.95
C SER A 29 0.15 -36.27 -16.42
N SER A 30 -0.72 -35.38 -16.92
CA SER A 30 -1.14 -35.38 -18.33
C SER A 30 0.06 -35.22 -19.27
N ALA A 31 0.11 -36.02 -20.33
CA ALA A 31 1.14 -35.91 -21.39
C ALA A 31 1.19 -34.51 -22.03
N SER A 32 0.10 -33.74 -21.96
CA SER A 32 0.05 -32.35 -22.45
C SER A 32 1.05 -31.43 -21.75
N PHE A 33 1.47 -31.72 -20.52
CA PHE A 33 2.45 -30.91 -19.79
C PHE A 33 3.87 -31.00 -20.35
N ALA A 34 4.18 -31.99 -21.20
CA ALA A 34 5.49 -32.10 -21.83
C ALA A 34 5.86 -30.84 -22.64
N ALA A 35 4.87 -30.13 -23.19
CA ALA A 35 5.07 -28.91 -23.97
C ALA A 35 5.15 -27.62 -23.11
N ALA A 36 5.03 -27.70 -21.78
CA ALA A 36 4.92 -26.51 -20.91
C ALA A 36 6.24 -25.72 -20.77
N GLY A 37 7.37 -26.24 -21.27
CA GLY A 37 8.70 -25.66 -21.05
C GLY A 37 8.82 -24.17 -21.40
N GLN A 38 8.33 -23.76 -22.57
CA GLN A 38 8.40 -22.35 -23.01
C GLN A 38 7.52 -21.43 -22.16
N THR A 39 6.35 -21.93 -21.72
CA THR A 39 5.46 -21.19 -20.81
C THR A 39 6.13 -20.96 -19.46
N ILE A 40 6.79 -21.98 -18.91
CA ILE A 40 7.53 -21.89 -17.64
C ILE A 40 8.63 -20.82 -17.74
N ILE A 41 9.45 -20.87 -18.79
CA ILE A 41 10.54 -19.90 -19.03
C ILE A 41 9.99 -18.47 -19.11
N PHE A 42 8.91 -18.28 -19.88
CA PHE A 42 8.26 -16.98 -19.98
C PHE A 42 7.78 -16.47 -18.61
N MET A 43 7.11 -17.31 -17.82
CA MET A 43 6.62 -16.94 -16.50
C MET A 43 7.77 -16.58 -15.55
N GLN A 44 8.86 -17.33 -15.57
CA GLN A 44 10.06 -17.06 -14.77
C GLN A 44 10.70 -15.72 -15.14
N ASN A 45 10.89 -15.46 -16.44
CA ASN A 45 11.47 -14.20 -16.92
C ASN A 45 10.59 -12.99 -16.56
N MET A 46 9.28 -13.10 -16.75
CA MET A 46 8.35 -12.03 -16.40
C MET A 46 8.26 -11.78 -14.89
N TYR A 47 8.27 -12.84 -14.07
CA TYR A 47 8.29 -12.71 -12.62
C TYR A 47 9.59 -12.07 -12.13
N ARG A 48 10.73 -12.50 -12.67
CA ARG A 48 12.03 -11.92 -12.35
C ARG A 48 12.07 -10.43 -12.72
N TRP A 49 11.62 -10.07 -13.92
CA TRP A 49 11.49 -8.67 -14.33
C TRP A 49 10.65 -7.87 -13.34
N PHE A 50 9.49 -8.38 -12.93
CA PHE A 50 8.63 -7.72 -11.94
C PHE A 50 9.36 -7.49 -10.61
N VAL A 51 10.02 -8.53 -10.09
CA VAL A 51 10.75 -8.47 -8.80
C VAL A 51 11.86 -7.43 -8.81
N LEU A 52 12.63 -7.34 -9.90
CA LEU A 52 13.72 -6.37 -10.02
C LEU A 52 13.20 -4.92 -10.02
N HIS A 53 11.98 -4.68 -10.50
CA HIS A 53 11.33 -3.37 -10.48
C HIS A 53 10.52 -3.08 -9.19
N ASP A 54 10.47 -4.03 -8.25
CA ASP A 54 9.64 -3.96 -7.04
C ASP A 54 10.45 -4.17 -5.73
N THR A 55 11.74 -3.83 -5.77
CA THR A 55 12.61 -3.93 -4.59
C THR A 55 12.30 -2.79 -3.62
N SER A 56 12.00 -3.15 -2.37
CA SER A 56 11.26 -2.26 -1.46
C SER A 56 12.00 -1.83 -0.20
N ASN A 57 12.98 -2.60 0.24
CA ASN A 57 13.83 -2.27 1.38
C ASN A 57 15.11 -3.11 1.34
N THR A 58 16.05 -2.79 2.23
CA THR A 58 17.38 -3.42 2.25
C THR A 58 17.39 -4.85 2.80
N THR A 59 16.34 -5.26 3.52
CA THR A 59 16.22 -6.56 4.19
C THR A 59 15.30 -7.56 3.48
N GLN A 60 14.64 -7.16 2.39
CA GLN A 60 13.60 -7.96 1.73
C GLN A 60 14.11 -9.31 1.26
N HIS A 61 15.30 -9.34 0.67
CA HIS A 61 15.98 -10.55 0.21
C HIS A 61 16.30 -11.55 1.34
N ILE A 62 16.53 -11.07 2.56
CA ILE A 62 16.77 -11.91 3.73
C ILE A 62 15.47 -12.60 4.13
N HIS A 63 14.39 -11.83 4.29
CA HIS A 63 13.10 -12.36 4.71
C HIS A 63 12.47 -13.29 3.66
N LYS A 64 12.58 -12.93 2.39
CA LYS A 64 12.06 -13.74 1.27
C LYS A 64 13.00 -14.86 0.84
N LYS A 65 14.25 -14.87 1.32
CA LYS A 65 15.32 -15.76 0.84
C LYS A 65 15.46 -15.74 -0.69
N TRP A 66 15.35 -14.55 -1.29
CA TRP A 66 15.34 -14.37 -2.74
C TRP A 66 16.32 -13.26 -3.16
N PRO A 67 17.47 -13.61 -3.77
CA PRO A 67 18.51 -12.65 -4.11
C PRO A 67 18.05 -11.49 -5.02
N ASP A 68 17.15 -11.74 -5.98
CA ASP A 68 16.71 -10.67 -6.88
C ASP A 68 15.91 -9.56 -6.17
N THR A 69 15.45 -9.77 -4.92
CA THR A 69 14.78 -8.72 -4.13
C THR A 69 15.74 -7.87 -3.29
N ARG A 70 17.05 -7.97 -3.53
CA ARG A 70 18.06 -7.15 -2.84
C ARG A 70 18.07 -5.74 -3.42
N HIS A 71 18.35 -4.72 -2.62
CA HIS A 71 18.60 -3.37 -3.12
C HIS A 71 19.78 -3.33 -4.10
N PHE A 72 19.86 -2.30 -4.94
CA PHE A 72 20.99 -2.10 -5.84
C PHE A 72 21.97 -1.13 -5.20
N ASP A 73 23.22 -1.54 -5.00
CA ASP A 73 24.31 -0.74 -4.43
C ASP A 73 25.62 -0.91 -5.23
N ASP A 74 25.57 -1.62 -6.35
CA ASP A 74 26.68 -1.90 -7.24
C ASP A 74 26.24 -1.66 -8.70
N THR A 75 27.06 -0.95 -9.48
CA THR A 75 26.80 -0.69 -10.90
C THR A 75 27.06 -1.90 -11.78
N GLU A 76 27.88 -2.83 -11.31
CA GLU A 76 28.22 -4.07 -11.99
C GLU A 76 27.37 -5.25 -11.51
N ASP A 77 26.26 -4.97 -10.81
CA ASP A 77 25.32 -5.99 -10.36
C ASP A 77 24.80 -6.79 -11.57
N ALA A 78 24.98 -8.12 -11.54
CA ALA A 78 24.57 -9.02 -12.62
C ALA A 78 23.06 -8.93 -12.95
N ARG A 79 22.23 -8.44 -12.02
CA ARG A 79 20.81 -8.20 -12.25
C ARG A 79 20.56 -7.01 -13.19
N LEU A 80 21.45 -6.01 -13.20
CA LEU A 80 21.41 -4.90 -14.14
C LEU A 80 21.80 -5.35 -15.55
N GLU A 81 22.85 -6.17 -15.68
CA GLU A 81 23.21 -6.80 -16.95
C GLU A 81 22.05 -7.64 -17.49
N TRP A 82 21.41 -8.42 -16.63
CA TRP A 82 20.29 -9.26 -17.06
C TRP A 82 19.12 -8.43 -17.62
N LEU A 83 18.84 -7.28 -17.01
CA LEU A 83 17.83 -6.33 -17.51
C LEU A 83 18.28 -5.66 -18.83
N GLU A 84 19.54 -5.27 -18.94
CA GLU A 84 20.05 -4.49 -20.08
C GLU A 84 20.33 -5.35 -21.31
N VAL A 85 20.64 -6.64 -21.13
CA VAL A 85 21.11 -7.52 -22.21
C VAL A 85 20.27 -8.78 -22.31
N THR A 86 20.30 -9.62 -21.27
CA THR A 86 19.73 -10.97 -21.34
C THR A 86 18.22 -10.97 -21.60
N LEU A 87 17.45 -10.17 -20.86
CA LEU A 87 16.00 -10.10 -21.02
C LEU A 87 15.58 -9.52 -22.39
N PRO A 88 16.14 -8.37 -22.85
CA PRO A 88 15.85 -7.86 -24.18
C PRO A 88 16.14 -8.85 -25.30
N MET A 89 17.27 -9.57 -25.23
CA MET A 89 17.60 -10.62 -26.20
C MET A 89 16.54 -11.73 -26.22
N TYR A 90 16.18 -12.23 -25.04
CA TYR A 90 15.11 -13.23 -24.91
C TYR A 90 13.77 -12.75 -25.51
N LEU A 91 13.39 -11.49 -25.26
CA LEU A 91 12.14 -10.94 -25.78
C LEU A 91 12.15 -10.76 -27.29
N ASP A 92 13.30 -10.40 -27.88
CA ASP A 92 13.43 -10.30 -29.33
C ASP A 92 13.39 -11.69 -29.99
N GLU A 93 14.06 -12.69 -29.42
CA GLU A 93 13.95 -14.09 -29.85
C GLU A 93 12.50 -14.59 -29.79
N LEU A 94 11.80 -14.30 -28.69
CA LEU A 94 10.39 -14.67 -28.52
C LEU A 94 9.51 -14.00 -29.57
N LYS A 95 9.72 -12.71 -29.82
CA LYS A 95 8.99 -11.94 -30.84
C LYS A 95 9.24 -12.48 -32.24
N ASN A 96 10.49 -12.82 -32.56
CA ASN A 96 10.88 -13.36 -33.87
C ASN A 96 10.40 -14.80 -34.09
N SER A 97 10.10 -15.52 -32.99
CA SER A 97 9.56 -16.88 -33.03
C SER A 97 8.04 -16.94 -33.23
N CYS A 98 7.31 -15.83 -33.04
CA CYS A 98 5.87 -15.77 -33.25
C CYS A 98 5.50 -15.69 -34.73
N GLY A 99 4.58 -16.54 -35.19
CA GLY A 99 4.15 -16.58 -36.59
C GLY A 99 3.23 -15.43 -36.98
N ASN A 100 2.57 -14.80 -36.01
CA ASN A 100 1.77 -13.60 -36.23
C ASN A 100 1.90 -12.55 -35.10
N ARG A 101 1.49 -11.31 -35.38
CA ARG A 101 1.55 -10.20 -34.43
C ARG A 101 0.58 -10.32 -33.24
N ARG A 102 -0.38 -11.25 -33.26
CA ARG A 102 -1.36 -11.45 -32.17
C ARG A 102 -0.90 -12.48 -31.14
N GLU A 103 0.11 -13.28 -31.48
CA GLU A 103 0.72 -14.30 -30.62
C GLU A 103 1.76 -13.71 -29.65
N PHE A 104 2.18 -12.47 -29.86
CA PHE A 104 3.13 -11.75 -29.02
C PHE A 104 2.46 -10.60 -28.25
N LEU A 105 3.22 -9.94 -27.38
CA LEU A 105 2.84 -8.68 -26.74
C LEU A 105 2.43 -7.64 -27.78
N THR A 106 1.48 -6.77 -27.42
CA THR A 106 1.16 -5.62 -28.28
C THR A 106 2.39 -4.73 -28.45
N LYS A 107 2.47 -4.01 -29.58
CA LYS A 107 3.57 -3.07 -29.84
C LYS A 107 3.82 -2.13 -28.66
N GLY A 108 2.74 -1.52 -28.14
CA GLY A 108 2.83 -0.60 -27.00
C GLY A 108 3.33 -1.28 -25.73
N THR A 109 2.88 -2.50 -25.42
CA THR A 109 3.35 -3.26 -24.26
C THR A 109 4.83 -3.63 -24.38
N TYR A 110 5.26 -4.08 -25.56
CA TYR A 110 6.66 -4.44 -25.82
C TYR A 110 7.60 -3.22 -25.69
N GLU A 111 7.26 -2.11 -26.35
CA GLU A 111 8.04 -0.88 -26.30
C GLU A 111 8.09 -0.30 -24.89
N ALA A 112 6.97 -0.30 -24.17
CA ALA A 112 6.93 0.15 -22.78
C ALA A 112 7.79 -0.72 -21.86
N LEU A 113 7.75 -2.04 -22.03
CA LEU A 113 8.56 -2.97 -21.24
C LEU A 113 10.06 -2.70 -21.44
N LEU A 114 10.51 -2.56 -22.69
CA LEU A 114 11.91 -2.23 -22.99
C LEU A 114 12.29 -0.85 -22.46
N LEU A 115 11.45 0.16 -22.66
CA LEU A 115 11.70 1.51 -22.16
C LEU A 115 11.85 1.50 -20.63
N THR A 116 10.93 0.88 -19.91
CA THR A 116 11.00 0.76 -18.44
C THR A 116 12.28 0.05 -18.00
N THR A 117 12.66 -1.01 -18.72
CA THR A 117 13.86 -1.79 -18.42
C THR A 117 15.13 -0.96 -18.57
N TYR A 118 15.35 -0.34 -19.73
CA TYR A 118 16.53 0.48 -19.98
C TYR A 118 16.59 1.73 -19.12
N SER A 119 15.45 2.41 -18.93
CA SER A 119 15.39 3.60 -18.09
C SER A 119 15.65 3.29 -16.61
N THR A 120 15.18 2.14 -16.11
CA THR A 120 15.48 1.69 -14.74
C THR A 120 16.97 1.45 -14.55
N VAL A 121 17.62 0.72 -15.48
CA VAL A 121 19.06 0.46 -15.41
C VAL A 121 19.86 1.76 -15.48
N ALA A 122 19.55 2.64 -16.44
CA ALA A 122 20.22 3.93 -16.58
C ALA A 122 20.05 4.81 -15.32
N CYS A 123 18.84 4.85 -14.75
CA CYS A 123 18.55 5.61 -13.54
C CYS A 123 19.31 5.05 -12.32
N ILE A 124 19.34 3.72 -12.13
CA ILE A 124 20.10 3.09 -11.04
C ILE A 124 21.58 3.45 -11.17
N LYS A 125 22.17 3.25 -12.36
CA LYS A 125 23.58 3.57 -12.60
C LYS A 125 23.86 5.04 -12.29
N TYR A 126 23.06 5.97 -12.82
CA TYR A 126 23.19 7.41 -12.55
C TYR A 126 23.12 7.76 -11.05
N LEU A 127 22.14 7.20 -10.32
CA LEU A 127 21.98 7.48 -8.89
C LEU A 127 23.17 6.97 -8.05
N LEU A 128 23.74 5.83 -8.43
CA LEU A 128 24.91 5.27 -7.76
C LEU A 128 26.20 6.02 -8.14
N THR A 129 26.39 6.35 -9.42
CA THR A 129 27.65 6.96 -9.92
C THR A 129 27.70 8.46 -9.77
N GLU A 130 26.66 9.19 -10.19
CA GLU A 130 26.68 10.65 -10.25
C GLU A 130 26.18 11.25 -8.94
N GLU A 131 25.03 10.76 -8.45
CA GLU A 131 24.39 11.29 -7.23
C GLU A 131 24.93 10.65 -5.94
N LYS A 132 25.81 9.64 -6.06
CA LYS A 132 26.50 8.96 -4.94
C LYS A 132 25.55 8.41 -3.87
N PHE A 133 24.39 7.90 -4.28
CA PHE A 133 23.49 7.20 -3.36
C PHE A 133 24.15 5.89 -2.90
N LEU A 134 23.96 5.55 -1.61
CA LEU A 134 24.47 4.29 -1.07
C LEU A 134 23.76 3.07 -1.68
N PHE A 135 22.49 3.22 -2.03
CA PHE A 135 21.69 2.20 -2.68
C PHE A 135 20.44 2.79 -3.34
N VAL A 136 19.81 1.99 -4.20
CA VAL A 136 18.58 2.32 -4.93
C VAL A 136 17.50 1.26 -4.66
N LEU A 137 16.26 1.73 -4.47
CA LEU A 137 15.06 0.91 -4.29
C LEU A 137 14.08 1.14 -5.45
N THR A 138 13.91 0.15 -6.30
CA THR A 138 13.11 0.28 -7.54
C THR A 138 11.61 0.41 -7.32
N ARG A 139 11.08 -0.02 -6.16
CA ARG A 139 9.68 0.25 -5.77
C ARG A 139 9.37 1.76 -5.72
N LYS A 140 10.37 2.63 -5.62
CA LYS A 140 10.17 4.09 -5.64
C LYS A 140 10.00 4.67 -7.05
N PHE A 141 10.15 3.87 -8.10
CA PHE A 141 10.02 4.30 -9.50
C PHE A 141 8.61 4.08 -10.08
N ASN A 142 7.71 3.46 -9.32
CA ASN A 142 6.35 3.18 -9.78
C ASN A 142 5.32 4.19 -9.23
N SER A 143 4.11 4.18 -9.80
CA SER A 143 3.01 5.05 -9.37
C SER A 143 2.18 4.48 -8.21
N ASP A 144 2.54 3.31 -7.66
CA ASP A 144 1.75 2.66 -6.61
C ASP A 144 1.46 3.59 -5.42
N PRO A 145 2.37 4.47 -4.94
CA PRO A 145 2.04 5.41 -3.87
C PRO A 145 0.96 6.43 -4.26
N ILE A 146 0.93 6.86 -5.53
CA ILE A 146 -0.09 7.78 -6.05
C ILE A 146 -1.42 7.03 -6.18
N ASP A 147 -1.37 5.78 -6.62
CA ASP A 147 -2.55 4.92 -6.76
C ASP A 147 -3.08 4.44 -5.39
N GLN A 148 -2.24 4.32 -4.36
CA GLN A 148 -2.66 4.08 -2.96
C GLN A 148 -3.43 5.27 -2.39
N ASP A 149 -2.98 6.49 -2.67
CA ASP A 149 -3.69 7.73 -2.31
C ASP A 149 -5.03 7.86 -3.06
N ARG A 150 -5.20 7.10 -4.16
CA ARG A 150 -6.40 7.07 -5.01
C ARG A 150 -7.20 5.75 -4.97
N GLY A 151 -6.81 4.75 -4.17
CA GLY A 151 -7.16 3.35 -4.50
C GLY A 151 -7.38 2.37 -3.34
N GLY A 152 -7.97 2.80 -2.23
CA GLY A 152 -8.41 1.86 -1.18
C GLY A 152 -9.25 2.43 -0.05
N LEU A 153 -9.31 3.76 0.09
CA LEU A 153 -10.21 4.42 1.02
C LEU A 153 -11.59 4.59 0.36
N LEU A 154 -12.65 4.17 1.06
CA LEU A 154 -14.01 4.51 0.67
C LEU A 154 -14.19 6.03 0.82
N TYR A 155 -14.47 6.73 -0.27
CA TYR A 155 -14.87 8.13 -0.19
C TYR A 155 -16.27 8.20 0.43
N PRO A 156 -16.43 8.89 1.56
CA PRO A 156 -17.75 9.08 2.17
C PRO A 156 -18.65 9.90 1.23
N SER A 157 -19.95 9.64 1.26
CA SER A 157 -20.91 10.48 0.54
C SER A 157 -20.94 11.90 1.10
N ASP A 158 -21.34 12.89 0.29
CA ASP A 158 -21.48 14.28 0.73
C ASP A 158 -22.41 14.42 1.95
N GLN A 159 -23.47 13.60 2.00
CA GLN A 159 -24.38 13.56 3.14
C GLN A 159 -23.69 13.08 4.42
N LEU A 160 -22.82 12.07 4.31
CA LEU A 160 -22.05 11.58 5.45
C LEU A 160 -21.02 12.63 5.87
N LEU A 161 -20.29 13.22 4.94
CA LEU A 161 -19.33 14.30 5.22
C LEU A 161 -19.99 15.46 5.97
N PHE A 162 -21.16 15.90 5.52
CA PHE A 162 -21.90 16.97 6.18
C PHE A 162 -22.33 16.57 7.59
N ALA A 163 -22.85 15.35 7.79
CA ALA A 163 -23.23 14.86 9.12
C ALA A 163 -22.02 14.80 10.08
N LEU A 164 -20.85 14.38 9.58
CA LEU A 164 -19.61 14.34 10.36
C LEU A 164 -19.12 15.75 10.71
N ASP A 165 -19.20 16.71 9.79
CA ASP A 165 -18.79 18.10 10.06
C ASP A 165 -19.70 18.76 11.11
N VAL A 166 -21.01 18.53 11.04
CA VAL A 166 -21.97 18.98 12.06
C VAL A 166 -21.66 18.35 13.42
N LEU A 167 -21.37 17.05 13.46
CA LEU A 167 -20.99 16.35 14.70
C LEU A 167 -19.69 16.91 15.30
N ARG A 168 -18.70 17.24 14.46
CA ARG A 168 -17.46 17.89 14.89
C ARG A 168 -17.75 19.25 15.52
N ALA A 169 -18.46 20.12 14.80
CA ALA A 169 -18.80 21.46 15.27
C ALA A 169 -19.61 21.43 16.58
N PHE A 170 -20.55 20.49 16.69
CA PHE A 170 -21.31 20.25 17.90
C PHE A 170 -20.43 19.83 19.07
N ALA A 171 -19.53 18.85 18.87
CA ALA A 171 -18.63 18.37 19.92
C ALA A 171 -17.67 19.48 20.38
N ASP A 172 -17.06 20.21 19.43
CA ASP A 172 -16.14 21.31 19.72
C ASP A 172 -16.82 22.40 20.55
N ARG A 173 -18.05 22.78 20.19
CA ARG A 173 -18.82 23.78 20.93
C ARG A 173 -19.19 23.28 22.33
N ALA A 174 -19.69 22.05 22.43
CA ALA A 174 -20.12 21.47 23.71
C ALA A 174 -18.96 21.33 24.70
N LEU A 175 -17.78 20.93 24.22
CA LEU A 175 -16.57 20.78 25.05
C LEU A 175 -15.95 22.13 25.40
N LYS A 176 -16.07 23.14 24.53
CA LYS A 176 -15.66 24.51 24.84
C LYS A 176 -16.53 25.15 25.92
N ASP A 177 -17.84 24.97 25.82
CA ASP A 177 -18.81 25.58 26.75
C ASP A 177 -18.89 24.81 28.09
N ASN A 178 -18.60 23.51 28.09
CA ASN A 178 -18.55 22.69 29.30
C ASN A 178 -17.35 21.72 29.31
N PRO A 179 -16.15 22.19 29.70
CA PRO A 179 -14.94 21.37 29.69
C PRO A 179 -14.96 20.19 30.67
N THR A 180 -15.80 20.25 31.71
CA THR A 180 -15.92 19.22 32.76
C THR A 180 -17.12 18.28 32.54
N LEU A 181 -17.55 18.14 31.28
CA LEU A 181 -18.72 17.36 30.91
C LEU A 181 -18.61 15.91 31.42
N GLN A 182 -19.53 15.51 32.30
CA GLN A 182 -19.59 14.15 32.81
C GLN A 182 -20.10 13.18 31.75
N LYS A 183 -19.41 12.03 31.62
CA LYS A 183 -19.69 10.97 30.64
C LYS A 183 -19.88 11.55 29.22
N PRO A 184 -18.84 12.21 28.65
CA PRO A 184 -18.99 13.06 27.48
C PRO A 184 -19.52 12.31 26.25
N LEU A 185 -19.05 11.08 26.01
CA LEU A 185 -19.53 10.27 24.88
C LEU A 185 -21.04 10.01 24.95
N SER A 186 -21.55 9.49 26.07
CA SER A 186 -22.98 9.19 26.21
C SER A 186 -23.83 10.46 26.17
N THR A 187 -23.34 11.54 26.76
CA THR A 187 -24.07 12.81 26.81
C THR A 187 -24.19 13.45 25.43
N LEU A 188 -23.11 13.44 24.65
CA LEU A 188 -23.09 13.96 23.28
C LEU A 188 -23.93 13.08 22.34
N VAL A 189 -23.78 11.75 22.40
CA VAL A 189 -24.57 10.82 21.57
C VAL A 189 -26.08 10.98 21.83
N LYS A 190 -26.48 11.06 23.11
CA LYS A 190 -27.91 11.26 23.50
C LYS A 190 -28.52 12.53 22.91
N ARG A 191 -27.71 13.56 22.64
CA ARG A 191 -28.16 14.83 22.04
C ARG A 191 -28.03 14.84 20.52
N ALA A 192 -26.99 14.23 19.98
CA ALA A 192 -26.70 14.21 18.55
C ALA A 192 -27.65 13.30 17.76
N VAL A 193 -27.95 12.10 18.27
CA VAL A 193 -28.76 11.11 17.54
C VAL A 193 -30.15 11.63 17.19
N PRO A 194 -30.93 12.21 18.12
CA PRO A 194 -32.24 12.77 17.77
C PRO A 194 -32.17 13.90 16.73
N ALA A 195 -31.15 14.76 16.82
CA ALA A 195 -30.96 15.86 15.88
C ALA A 195 -30.60 15.37 14.47
N LEU A 196 -29.75 14.34 14.36
CA LEU A 196 -29.42 13.70 13.09
C LEU A 196 -30.61 12.94 12.50
N CYS A 197 -31.41 12.26 13.33
CA CYS A 197 -32.65 11.61 12.90
C CYS A 197 -33.72 12.62 12.44
N ALA A 198 -33.76 13.82 13.01
CA ALA A 198 -34.67 14.87 12.55
C ALA A 198 -34.24 15.51 11.21
N SER A 199 -32.98 15.34 10.80
CA SER A 199 -32.47 15.90 9.55
C SER A 199 -33.06 15.20 8.31
N ASN A 200 -32.74 15.68 7.10
CA ASN A 200 -33.05 14.94 5.87
C ASN A 200 -31.89 14.07 5.36
N LEU A 201 -30.81 13.94 6.13
CA LEU A 201 -29.59 13.24 5.74
C LEU A 201 -29.69 11.74 6.04
N LEU A 202 -29.00 10.94 5.22
CA LEU A 202 -28.77 9.51 5.45
C LEU A 202 -30.07 8.74 5.74
N LYS A 203 -31.13 9.04 4.98
CA LYS A 203 -32.42 8.34 5.09
C LYS A 203 -32.29 6.89 4.61
N CYS A 204 -32.96 5.99 5.31
CA CYS A 204 -33.09 4.60 4.87
C CYS A 204 -33.92 4.56 3.58
N LYS A 205 -33.50 3.77 2.59
CA LYS A 205 -34.26 3.58 1.34
C LYS A 205 -35.62 2.93 1.59
N GLU A 206 -35.68 2.04 2.57
CA GLU A 206 -36.89 1.33 3.00
C GLU A 206 -37.77 2.17 3.95
N GLY A 207 -37.34 3.40 4.30
CA GLY A 207 -38.11 4.29 5.18
C GLY A 207 -38.21 3.84 6.65
N ASP A 208 -37.38 2.86 7.07
CA ASP A 208 -37.40 2.35 8.44
C ASP A 208 -36.67 3.29 9.42
N ASP A 209 -37.43 3.85 10.37
CA ASP A 209 -36.93 4.73 11.42
C ASP A 209 -35.99 4.02 12.41
N PHE A 210 -36.15 2.71 12.61
CA PHE A 210 -35.28 1.93 13.50
C PHE A 210 -33.87 1.75 12.91
N HIS A 211 -33.79 1.42 11.62
CA HIS A 211 -32.52 1.37 10.89
C HIS A 211 -31.79 2.70 10.92
N ARG A 212 -32.56 3.78 10.78
CA ARG A 212 -32.03 5.12 10.79
C ARG A 212 -31.46 5.52 12.15
N ALA A 213 -32.21 5.27 13.23
CA ALA A 213 -31.73 5.53 14.59
C ALA A 213 -30.45 4.74 14.90
N SER A 214 -30.43 3.46 14.52
CA SER A 214 -29.26 2.59 14.70
C SER A 214 -28.02 3.08 13.94
N LEU A 215 -28.19 3.53 12.68
CA LEU A 215 -27.11 4.09 11.89
C LEU A 215 -26.59 5.41 12.48
N MET A 216 -27.49 6.31 12.90
CA MET A 216 -27.10 7.60 13.49
C MET A 216 -26.37 7.41 14.82
N GLU A 217 -26.79 6.45 15.64
CA GLU A 217 -26.09 6.08 16.86
C GLU A 217 -24.69 5.54 16.55
N LEU A 218 -24.58 4.63 15.60
CA LEU A 218 -23.29 4.04 15.20
C LEU A 218 -22.32 5.10 14.69
N ILE A 219 -22.77 6.00 13.80
CA ILE A 219 -21.96 7.12 13.29
C ILE A 219 -21.53 8.02 14.45
N SER A 220 -22.48 8.43 15.31
CA SER A 220 -22.21 9.33 16.44
C SER A 220 -21.18 8.72 17.40
N VAL A 221 -21.34 7.46 17.78
CA VAL A 221 -20.42 6.78 18.69
C VAL A 221 -19.03 6.63 18.07
N ARG A 222 -18.96 6.17 16.81
CA ARG A 222 -17.69 5.91 16.13
C ARG A 222 -16.91 7.18 15.84
N PHE A 223 -17.59 8.29 15.59
CA PHE A 223 -16.96 9.56 15.25
C PHE A 223 -16.65 10.44 16.48
N LEU A 224 -17.55 10.51 17.46
CA LEU A 224 -17.33 11.32 18.66
C LEU A 224 -16.23 10.75 19.56
N ARG A 225 -16.04 9.42 19.59
CA ARG A 225 -14.99 8.79 20.39
C ARG A 225 -13.57 9.30 20.03
N PRO A 226 -13.10 9.25 18.78
CA PRO A 226 -11.79 9.79 18.41
C PRO A 226 -11.70 11.31 18.61
N LEU A 227 -12.78 12.08 18.39
CA LEU A 227 -12.79 13.51 18.68
C LEU A 227 -12.54 13.82 20.16
N LEU A 228 -13.19 13.09 21.06
CA LEU A 228 -13.01 13.24 22.50
C LEU A 228 -11.58 12.85 22.94
N VAL A 229 -11.05 11.78 22.36
CA VAL A 229 -9.65 11.37 22.59
C VAL A 229 -8.70 12.48 22.16
N ASN A 230 -8.86 13.03 20.96
CA ASN A 230 -8.03 14.12 20.45
C ASN A 230 -8.16 15.39 21.29
N TYR A 231 -9.36 15.74 21.74
CA TYR A 231 -9.59 16.87 22.62
C TYR A 231 -8.86 16.69 23.97
N ALA A 232 -8.99 15.51 24.58
CA ALA A 232 -8.32 15.20 25.84
C ALA A 232 -6.79 15.22 25.71
N PHE A 233 -6.25 14.69 24.61
CA PHE A 233 -4.82 14.79 24.28
C PHE A 233 -4.39 16.25 24.16
N ASN A 234 -5.09 17.06 23.36
CA ASN A 234 -4.76 18.49 23.19
C ASN A 234 -4.79 19.28 24.49
N VAL A 235 -5.73 18.99 25.40
CA VAL A 235 -5.76 19.61 26.74
C VAL A 235 -4.61 19.12 27.61
N SER A 236 -4.30 17.83 27.56
CA SER A 236 -3.20 17.23 28.33
C SER A 236 -1.85 17.79 27.89
N ASP A 237 -1.60 17.86 26.58
CA ASP A 237 -0.35 18.38 26.00
C ASP A 237 -0.15 19.86 26.31
N LYS A 238 -1.22 20.67 26.25
CA LYS A 238 -1.18 22.07 26.69
C LYS A 238 -0.83 22.22 28.16
N ASN A 239 -1.30 21.31 29.01
CA ASN A 239 -0.99 21.29 30.43
C ASN A 239 0.38 20.65 30.73
N ASP A 240 0.97 19.89 29.81
CA ASP A 240 2.26 19.23 29.99
C ASP A 240 3.45 20.20 29.93
N ALA A 241 3.30 21.36 29.27
CA ALA A 241 4.27 22.45 29.33
C ALA A 241 4.56 22.91 30.79
N PHE A 242 3.59 22.78 31.70
CA PHE A 242 3.79 23.07 33.13
C PHE A 242 4.70 22.06 33.84
N LYS A 243 4.87 20.83 33.32
CA LYS A 243 5.79 19.86 33.92
C LYS A 243 7.26 20.24 33.75
N TYR A 244 7.61 21.05 32.74
CA TYR A 244 8.98 21.58 32.60
C TYR A 244 9.33 22.56 33.73
N PHE A 245 8.36 23.33 34.23
CA PHE A 245 8.56 24.24 35.36
C PHE A 245 8.51 23.55 36.74
N ALA A 246 7.97 22.33 36.82
CA ALA A 246 7.97 21.52 38.04
C ALA A 246 9.31 20.76 38.29
N LYS A 247 10.24 20.78 37.34
CA LYS A 247 11.60 20.25 37.55
C LYS A 247 12.36 21.22 38.46
N LYS A 248 12.59 20.84 39.72
CA LYS A 248 13.49 21.57 40.63
C LYS A 248 14.81 21.87 39.89
N PRO A 249 15.35 23.09 39.98
CA PRO A 249 16.58 23.46 39.27
C PRO A 249 17.70 22.48 39.61
N LEU A 250 18.52 22.14 38.61
CA LEU A 250 19.65 21.20 38.74
C LEU A 250 20.63 21.59 39.87
N SER A 251 20.70 22.88 40.21
CA SER A 251 21.45 23.38 41.37
C SER A 251 21.02 22.78 42.71
N ARG A 252 19.78 22.30 42.85
CA ARG A 252 19.30 21.58 44.05
C ARG A 252 19.61 20.08 44.04
N LYS A 253 20.07 19.51 42.91
CA LYS A 253 20.44 18.09 42.81
C LYS A 253 21.93 17.82 43.08
N HIS A 254 22.74 18.86 43.26
CA HIS A 254 24.14 18.74 43.64
C HIS A 254 24.44 19.50 44.93
N MET A 255 24.37 18.77 46.06
CA MET A 255 25.19 18.91 47.26
C MET A 255 25.01 17.59 48.04
N LYS A 256 26.02 16.85 48.49
CA LYS A 256 27.41 17.17 48.87
C LYS A 256 28.39 16.10 48.38
N LEU A 257 29.65 16.53 48.28
CA LEU A 257 30.88 15.73 48.28
C LEU A 257 30.89 14.66 49.37
#